data_AF-A0A6M8VYJ9-F1
#
_entry.id   AF-A0A6M8VYJ9-F1
#
_cell.length_a   1.000
_cell.length_b   1.000
_cell.length_c   1.000
_cell.angle_alpha   90.00
_cell.angle_beta   90.00
_cell.angle_gamma   90.00
#
_symmetry.space_group_name_H-M   'P 1'
#
loop_
_entity.id
_entity.type
_entity.pdbx_description
1 polymer ?
#
loop_
_entity_poly.entity_id
_entity_poly.type
_entity_poly.pdbx_seq_one_letter_code
_entity_poly.pdbx_strand_id
1 'polypeptide(L)'
;MATDKQKLGQFGEKRVVSKCFCPKCKNASTLKLLPTNFKCADIICDFCGYLAQVKTSQVNDVSILPKKILGAAWKPQKERMTAGIYFPLFLVLVNKTNHKDAAIYYLSADLQSPEIFVPRKKLSEQAKRAGWQGFLYDTETVSESFVRLF
;
A
#
# COMPACT_ATOMS: atom_id res chain seq x y z
N MET A 1 -22.36 0.66 -5.29
CA MET A 1 -21.84 1.31 -4.07
C MET A 1 -20.46 0.77 -3.74
N ALA A 2 -19.56 1.62 -3.24
CA ALA A 2 -18.24 1.18 -2.77
C ALA A 2 -18.38 0.41 -1.44
N THR A 3 -17.71 -0.73 -1.34
CA THR A 3 -17.60 -1.52 -0.10
C THR A 3 -16.82 -0.75 0.97
N ASP A 4 -16.98 -1.10 2.24
CA ASP A 4 -16.26 -0.40 3.32
C ASP A 4 -14.74 -0.55 3.21
N LYS A 5 -14.25 -1.68 2.66
CA LYS A 5 -12.83 -1.84 2.31
C LYS A 5 -12.38 -0.87 1.22
N GLN A 6 -13.21 -0.60 0.22
CA GLN A 6 -12.90 0.39 -0.82
C GLN A 6 -12.90 1.80 -0.25
N LYS A 7 -13.87 2.14 0.63
CA LYS A 7 -13.89 3.43 1.32
C LYS A 7 -12.64 3.63 2.20
N LEU A 8 -12.22 2.59 2.92
CA LEU A 8 -10.99 2.60 3.73
C LEU A 8 -9.74 2.80 2.87
N GLY A 9 -9.64 2.11 1.72
CA GLY A 9 -8.56 2.31 0.76
C GLY A 9 -8.49 3.76 0.28
N GLN A 10 -9.61 4.29 -0.21
CA GLN A 10 -9.72 5.68 -0.67
C GLN A 10 -9.42 6.71 0.42
N PHE A 11 -9.78 6.43 1.67
CA PHE A 11 -9.42 7.28 2.81
C PHE A 11 -7.90 7.39 2.95
N GLY A 12 -7.18 6.25 2.95
CA GLY A 12 -5.72 6.27 3.08
C GLY A 12 -5.02 6.94 1.90
N GLU A 13 -5.47 6.67 0.67
CA GLU A 13 -4.96 7.33 -0.54
C GLU A 13 -5.08 8.86 -0.47
N LYS A 14 -6.27 9.37 -0.12
CA LYS A 14 -6.51 10.80 0.08
C LYS A 14 -5.68 11.38 1.22
N ARG A 15 -5.51 10.61 2.30
CA ARG A 15 -4.72 11.02 3.47
C ARG A 15 -3.24 11.20 3.11
N VAL A 16 -2.66 10.28 2.34
CA VAL A 16 -1.27 10.39 1.85
C VAL A 16 -1.12 11.59 0.92
N VAL A 17 -2.00 11.75 -0.07
CA VAL A 17 -1.96 12.88 -1.01
C VAL A 17 -2.06 14.24 -0.31
N SER A 18 -2.88 14.34 0.74
CA SER A 18 -3.10 15.61 1.45
C SER A 18 -2.04 15.95 2.49
N LYS A 19 -1.26 14.98 2.98
CA LYS A 19 -0.31 15.18 4.09
C LYS A 19 1.15 15.02 3.69
N CYS A 20 1.46 14.11 2.77
CA CYS A 20 2.84 13.75 2.45
C CYS A 20 3.42 14.64 1.35
N PHE A 21 4.71 14.93 1.44
CA PHE A 21 5.50 15.46 0.34
C PHE A 21 5.97 14.31 -0.55
N CYS A 22 6.34 14.60 -1.79
CA CYS A 22 6.92 13.57 -2.65
C CYS A 22 8.27 13.10 -2.07
N PRO A 23 8.47 11.80 -1.76
CA PRO A 23 9.74 11.32 -1.22
C PRO A 23 10.93 11.50 -2.16
N LYS A 24 10.69 11.57 -3.49
CA LYS A 24 11.74 11.74 -4.50
C LYS A 24 12.17 13.20 -4.66
N CYS A 25 11.25 14.11 -5.02
CA CYS A 25 11.58 15.51 -5.30
C CYS A 25 11.37 16.46 -4.11
N LYS A 26 10.85 15.97 -2.98
CA LYS A 26 10.56 16.72 -1.75
C LYS A 26 9.54 17.85 -1.87
N ASN A 27 8.99 18.09 -3.07
CA ASN A 27 7.95 19.09 -3.28
C ASN A 27 6.63 18.68 -2.61
N ALA A 28 6.03 19.64 -1.91
CA ALA A 28 4.70 19.53 -1.34
C ALA A 28 3.61 19.62 -2.42
N SER A 29 2.41 19.09 -2.14
CA SER A 29 1.19 19.24 -2.97
C SER A 29 1.25 18.70 -4.40
N THR A 30 2.29 17.91 -4.74
CA THR A 30 2.48 17.30 -6.07
C THR A 30 1.96 15.86 -6.17
N LEU A 31 1.68 15.19 -5.05
CA LEU A 31 1.10 13.85 -5.07
C LEU A 31 -0.35 13.92 -5.55
N LYS A 32 -0.73 13.08 -6.51
CA LYS A 32 -2.08 12.95 -7.09
C LYS A 32 -2.48 11.48 -7.12
N LEU A 33 -3.79 11.23 -7.06
CA LEU A 33 -4.35 9.90 -7.20
C LEU A 33 -4.27 9.44 -8.66
N LEU A 34 -3.87 8.18 -8.87
CA LEU A 34 -3.98 7.53 -10.16
C LEU A 34 -5.43 7.07 -10.41
N PRO A 35 -5.80 6.78 -11.68
CA PRO A 35 -7.10 6.20 -11.99
C PRO A 35 -7.33 4.88 -11.25
N THR A 36 -8.61 4.59 -10.96
CA THR A 36 -8.98 3.33 -10.30
C THR A 36 -8.53 2.14 -11.16
N ASN A 37 -8.04 1.08 -10.52
CA ASN A 37 -7.47 -0.13 -11.14
C ASN A 37 -6.13 0.07 -11.87
N PHE A 38 -5.45 1.20 -11.68
CA PHE A 38 -4.05 1.30 -12.08
C PHE A 38 -3.23 0.21 -11.38
N LYS A 39 -2.39 -0.49 -12.15
CA LYS A 39 -1.70 -1.68 -11.65
C LYS A 39 -0.49 -1.29 -10.80
N CYS A 40 -0.46 -1.80 -9.57
CA CYS A 40 0.69 -1.75 -8.64
C CYS A 40 1.06 -0.38 -8.07
N ALA A 41 0.43 0.71 -8.49
CA ALA A 41 0.60 2.04 -7.91
C ALA A 41 -0.76 2.72 -7.74
N ASP A 42 -0.87 3.55 -6.72
CA ASP A 42 -2.11 4.25 -6.35
C ASP A 42 -1.95 5.78 -6.47
N ILE A 43 -0.71 6.29 -6.37
CA ILE A 43 -0.40 7.71 -6.46
C ILE A 43 0.78 8.00 -7.39
N ILE A 44 0.79 9.21 -7.94
CA ILE A 44 1.85 9.77 -8.78
C ILE A 44 2.23 11.17 -8.30
N CYS A 45 3.51 11.55 -8.40
CA CYS A 45 3.94 12.94 -8.32
C CYS A 45 3.84 13.58 -9.71
N ASP A 46 2.98 14.57 -9.88
CA ASP A 46 2.78 15.29 -11.15
C ASP A 46 3.99 16.13 -11.59
N PHE A 47 4.94 16.38 -10.69
CA PHE A 47 6.18 17.09 -10.97
C PHE A 47 7.32 16.19 -11.46
N CYS A 48 7.62 15.10 -10.72
CA CYS A 48 8.82 14.27 -10.99
C CYS A 48 8.54 12.85 -11.46
N GLY A 49 7.26 12.49 -11.67
CA GLY A 49 6.83 11.17 -12.13
C GLY A 49 7.01 10.05 -11.11
N TYR A 50 7.29 10.36 -9.84
CA TYR A 50 7.38 9.37 -8.78
C TYR A 50 6.06 8.61 -8.63
N LEU A 51 6.12 7.28 -8.54
CA LEU A 51 4.97 6.40 -8.34
C LEU A 51 5.09 5.69 -7.01
N ALA A 52 3.97 5.52 -6.30
CA ALA A 52 3.93 4.72 -5.07
C ALA A 52 2.60 4.00 -4.89
N GLN A 53 2.66 2.93 -4.11
CA GLN A 53 1.49 2.19 -3.65
C GLN A 53 1.04 2.70 -2.29
N VAL A 54 -0.27 2.71 -2.06
CA VAL A 54 -0.88 3.01 -0.77
C VAL A 54 -1.64 1.79 -0.29
N LYS A 55 -1.44 1.40 0.97
CA LYS A 55 -2.25 0.37 1.63
C LYS A 55 -2.76 0.89 2.94
N THR A 56 -4.00 0.56 3.24
CA THR A 56 -4.68 1.02 4.45
C THR A 56 -5.15 -0.17 5.26
N SER A 57 -4.83 -0.19 6.55
CA SER A 57 -5.21 -1.27 7.46
C SER A 57 -5.82 -0.71 8.74
N GLN A 58 -6.83 -1.42 9.26
CA GLN A 58 -7.39 -1.11 10.56
C GLN A 58 -6.67 -1.90 11.67
N VAL A 59 -6.21 -1.19 12.69
CA VAL A 59 -5.42 -1.73 13.81
C VAL A 59 -5.98 -1.27 15.14
N ASN A 60 -5.57 -1.91 16.25
CA ASN A 60 -5.95 -1.47 17.59
C ASN A 60 -5.04 -0.33 18.10
N ASP A 61 -3.79 -0.31 17.65
CA ASP A 61 -2.77 0.69 17.95
C ASP A 61 -2.06 1.06 16.65
N VAL A 62 -2.06 2.35 16.29
CA VAL A 62 -1.45 2.87 15.06
C VAL A 62 0.08 2.96 15.16
N SER A 63 0.65 2.76 16.35
CA SER A 63 2.10 2.74 16.60
C SER A 63 2.71 1.37 16.34
N ILE A 64 1.89 0.32 16.16
CA ILE A 64 2.34 -1.06 15.95
C ILE A 64 2.04 -1.48 14.52
N LEU A 65 3.07 -1.82 13.76
CA LEU A 65 2.92 -2.33 12.39
C LEU A 65 2.22 -3.71 12.41
N PRO A 66 1.19 -3.92 11.58
CA PRO A 66 0.59 -5.24 11.44
C PRO A 66 1.58 -6.17 10.73
N LYS A 67 1.80 -7.37 11.29
CA LYS A 67 2.70 -8.41 10.75
C LYS A 67 2.47 -8.74 9.26
N LYS A 68 1.22 -8.61 8.80
CA LYS A 68 0.84 -8.88 7.41
C LYS A 68 -0.11 -7.81 6.91
N ILE A 69 0.12 -7.34 5.69
CA ILE A 69 -0.76 -6.39 5.00
C ILE A 69 -1.31 -7.04 3.73
N LEU A 70 -2.59 -6.85 3.45
CA LEU A 70 -3.19 -7.36 2.23
C LEU A 70 -2.65 -6.64 0.99
N GLY A 71 -2.04 -7.38 0.08
CA GLY A 71 -1.69 -6.93 -1.26
C GLY A 71 -2.86 -7.01 -2.25
N ALA A 72 -2.59 -6.57 -3.48
CA ALA A 72 -3.53 -6.65 -4.59
C ALA A 72 -3.40 -8.00 -5.33
N ALA A 73 -3.45 -7.99 -6.67
CA ALA A 73 -3.28 -9.19 -7.48
C ALA A 73 -1.80 -9.63 -7.53
N TRP A 74 -1.54 -10.93 -7.38
CA TRP A 74 -0.18 -11.46 -7.36
C TRP A 74 0.52 -11.39 -8.72
N LYS A 75 -0.16 -11.75 -9.81
CA LYS A 75 0.45 -11.82 -11.14
C LYS A 75 1.11 -10.50 -11.57
N PRO A 76 0.42 -9.33 -11.55
CA PRO A 76 1.06 -8.06 -11.89
C PRO A 76 2.21 -7.69 -10.95
N GLN A 77 2.08 -7.98 -9.66
CA GLN A 77 3.15 -7.71 -8.68
C GLN A 77 4.40 -8.53 -9.01
N LYS A 78 4.24 -9.84 -9.26
CA LYS A 78 5.34 -10.74 -9.65
C LYS A 78 6.01 -10.27 -10.93
N GLU A 79 5.24 -9.91 -11.96
CA GLU A 79 5.79 -9.38 -13.23
C GLU A 79 6.67 -8.15 -13.02
N ARG A 80 6.26 -7.22 -12.14
CA ARG A 80 7.06 -6.03 -11.80
C ARG A 80 8.33 -6.40 -11.04
N MET A 81 8.23 -7.24 -10.02
CA MET A 81 9.39 -7.70 -9.24
C MET A 81 10.41 -8.43 -10.11
N THR A 82 9.96 -9.31 -11.01
CA THR A 82 10.83 -10.01 -11.97
C THR A 82 11.53 -9.05 -12.93
N ALA A 83 10.92 -7.91 -13.24
CA ALA A 83 11.55 -6.82 -14.00
C ALA A 83 12.43 -5.88 -13.13
N GLY A 84 12.64 -6.20 -11.84
CA GLY A 84 13.39 -5.37 -10.90
C GLY A 84 12.65 -4.10 -10.46
N ILE A 85 11.34 -4.01 -10.71
CA ILE A 85 10.53 -2.83 -10.42
C ILE A 85 9.80 -3.03 -9.09
N TYR A 86 10.18 -2.23 -8.10
CA TYR A 86 9.52 -2.14 -6.79
C TYR A 86 8.88 -0.76 -6.64
N PHE A 87 7.65 -0.73 -6.14
CA PHE A 87 6.96 0.52 -5.83
C PHE A 87 7.12 0.82 -4.34
N PRO A 88 7.57 2.02 -3.96
CA PRO A 88 7.54 2.43 -2.57
C PRO A 88 6.13 2.32 -2.00
N LEU A 89 6.04 1.97 -0.71
CA LEU A 89 4.78 1.72 -0.04
C LEU A 89 4.51 2.80 1.02
N PHE A 90 3.38 3.47 0.90
CA PHE A 90 2.76 4.18 2.02
C PHE A 90 1.77 3.25 2.70
N LEU A 91 1.94 3.05 4.01
CA LEU A 91 1.02 2.30 4.84
C LEU A 91 0.27 3.25 5.77
N VAL A 92 -1.04 3.33 5.59
CA VAL A 92 -1.92 4.09 6.47
C VAL A 92 -2.54 3.14 7.49
N LEU A 93 -2.27 3.36 8.77
CA LEU A 93 -2.90 2.64 9.86
C LEU A 93 -4.02 3.49 10.44
N VAL A 94 -5.20 2.90 10.62
CA VAL A 94 -6.37 3.57 11.19
C VAL A 94 -6.82 2.78 12.41
N ASN A 95 -7.01 3.47 13.53
CA ASN A 95 -7.53 2.82 14.72
C ASN A 95 -8.96 2.30 14.49
N LYS A 96 -9.25 1.07 14.93
CA LYS A 96 -10.56 0.42 14.76
C LYS A 96 -11.69 1.09 15.53
N THR A 97 -11.41 1.65 16.71
CA THR A 97 -12.43 2.26 17.58
C THR A 97 -12.42 3.78 17.45
N ASN A 98 -11.24 4.39 17.38
CA ASN A 98 -11.09 5.83 17.18
C ASN A 98 -10.61 6.16 15.76
N HIS A 99 -11.51 6.18 14.78
CA HIS A 99 -11.16 6.42 13.37
C HIS A 99 -10.44 7.77 13.07
N LYS A 100 -10.36 8.69 14.02
CA LYS A 100 -9.55 9.92 13.91
C LYS A 100 -8.07 9.69 14.17
N ASP A 101 -7.74 8.64 14.93
CA ASP A 101 -6.38 8.21 15.20
C ASP A 101 -5.86 7.39 14.02
N ALA A 102 -4.91 7.97 13.29
CA ALA A 102 -4.32 7.38 12.11
C ALA A 102 -2.86 7.78 11.95
N ALA A 103 -2.01 6.82 11.59
CA ALA A 103 -0.59 7.01 11.31
C ALA A 103 -0.28 6.72 9.84
N ILE A 104 0.78 7.35 9.33
CA ILE A 104 1.31 7.07 8.00
C ILE A 104 2.73 6.58 8.13
N TYR A 105 3.00 5.39 7.61
CA TYR A 105 4.33 4.83 7.49
C TYR A 105 4.77 4.81 6.02
N TYR A 106 6.07 4.83 5.80
CA TYR A 106 6.69 4.78 4.50
C TYR A 106 7.77 3.70 4.46
N LEU A 107 7.76 2.90 3.40
CA LEU A 107 8.80 1.92 3.07
C LEU A 107 9.35 2.25 1.67
N SER A 108 10.64 2.59 1.60
CA SER A 108 11.33 2.83 0.32
C SER A 108 11.32 1.58 -0.54
N ALA A 109 11.33 1.75 -1.87
CA ALA A 109 11.51 0.63 -2.80
C ALA A 109 12.86 -0.07 -2.62
N ASP A 110 13.92 0.69 -2.29
CA ASP A 110 15.28 0.17 -2.13
C ASP A 110 15.44 -0.75 -0.91
N LEU A 111 14.51 -0.65 0.04
CA LEU A 111 14.47 -1.47 1.25
C LEU A 111 13.50 -2.65 1.14
N GLN A 112 12.93 -2.86 -0.06
CA GLN A 112 12.07 -4.01 -0.33
C GLN A 112 12.87 -5.13 -0.97
N SER A 113 12.57 -6.35 -0.55
CA SER A 113 13.14 -7.57 -1.12
C SER A 113 12.02 -8.52 -1.56
N PRO A 114 12.27 -9.50 -2.44
CA PRO A 114 11.23 -10.42 -2.90
C PRO A 114 10.47 -11.14 -1.79
N GLU A 115 11.15 -11.41 -0.67
CA GLU A 115 10.66 -12.19 0.47
C GLU A 115 9.49 -11.52 1.18
N ILE A 116 9.39 -10.18 1.10
CA ILE A 116 8.26 -9.46 1.71
C ILE A 116 6.95 -9.76 0.96
N PHE A 117 7.00 -10.26 -0.27
CA PHE A 117 5.81 -10.49 -1.10
C PHE A 117 5.39 -11.96 -1.09
N VAL A 118 4.45 -12.29 -0.22
CA VAL A 118 4.01 -13.68 -0.01
C VAL A 118 2.75 -13.99 -0.82
N PRO A 119 2.82 -14.82 -1.88
CA PRO A 119 1.63 -15.20 -2.64
C PRO A 119 0.62 -15.97 -1.78
N ARG A 120 -0.66 -15.62 -1.90
CA ARG A 120 -1.75 -16.36 -1.25
C ARG A 120 -2.19 -17.53 -2.11
N LYS A 121 -2.92 -18.48 -1.52
CA LYS A 121 -3.66 -19.49 -2.29
C LYS A 121 -4.64 -18.80 -3.25
N LYS A 122 -4.80 -19.38 -4.44
CA LYS A 122 -5.85 -18.96 -5.38
C LYS A 122 -7.22 -19.11 -4.72
N LEU A 123 -8.14 -18.21 -5.05
CA LEU A 123 -9.53 -18.35 -4.63
C LEU A 123 -10.13 -19.60 -5.26
N SER A 124 -11.01 -20.27 -4.51
CA SER A 124 -11.69 -21.48 -4.96
C SER A 124 -12.56 -21.21 -6.18
N GLU A 125 -12.94 -22.29 -6.88
CA GLU A 125 -13.77 -22.20 -8.08
C GLU A 125 -15.17 -21.65 -7.79
N GLN A 126 -15.67 -21.81 -6.57
CA GLN A 126 -16.97 -21.29 -6.14
C GLN A 126 -16.91 -19.80 -5.75
N ALA A 127 -15.73 -19.20 -5.67
CA ALA A 127 -15.60 -17.79 -5.32
C ALA A 127 -16.02 -16.89 -6.48
N LYS A 128 -16.56 -15.70 -6.17
CA LYS A 128 -16.94 -14.68 -7.18
C LYS A 128 -15.80 -14.34 -8.17
N ARG A 129 -14.54 -14.49 -7.74
CA ARG A 129 -13.34 -14.30 -8.57
C ARG A 129 -12.52 -15.60 -8.59
N ALA A 130 -13.14 -16.67 -9.06
CA ALA A 130 -12.51 -17.99 -9.17
C ALA A 130 -11.11 -17.91 -9.77
N GLY A 131 -10.14 -18.61 -9.15
CA GLY A 131 -8.75 -18.64 -9.61
C GLY A 131 -7.95 -17.35 -9.37
N TRP A 132 -8.56 -16.26 -8.92
CA TRP A 132 -7.82 -15.04 -8.58
C TRP A 132 -6.83 -15.29 -7.45
N GLN A 133 -5.62 -14.76 -7.60
CA GLN A 133 -4.57 -14.88 -6.61
C GLN A 133 -4.16 -13.49 -6.12
N GLY A 134 -4.22 -13.29 -4.81
CA GLY A 134 -3.64 -12.13 -4.15
C GLY A 134 -2.29 -12.46 -3.50
N PHE A 135 -1.71 -11.48 -2.83
CA PHE A 135 -0.51 -11.65 -2.01
C PHE A 135 -0.65 -10.92 -0.67
N LEU A 136 0.30 -11.14 0.23
CA LEU A 136 0.48 -10.40 1.47
C LEU A 136 1.85 -9.73 1.44
N TYR A 137 1.94 -8.53 2.00
CA TYR A 137 3.22 -8.04 2.50
C TYR A 137 3.51 -8.70 3.84
N ASP A 138 4.65 -9.33 4.00
CA ASP A 138 5.21 -9.76 5.27
C ASP A 138 6.06 -8.61 5.83
N THR A 139 5.49 -7.89 6.80
CA THR A 139 6.14 -6.70 7.35
C THR A 139 7.13 -7.02 8.45
N GLU A 140 7.09 -8.23 9.01
CA GLU A 140 8.02 -8.62 10.09
C GLU A 140 9.46 -8.64 9.57
N THR A 141 9.64 -9.00 8.29
CA THR A 141 10.94 -9.02 7.62
C THR A 141 11.54 -7.63 7.37
N VAL A 142 10.73 -6.57 7.42
CA VAL A 142 11.12 -5.19 7.08
C VAL A 142 10.58 -4.16 8.09
N SER A 143 10.30 -4.57 9.33
CA SER A 143 9.69 -3.70 10.34
C SER A 143 10.53 -2.46 10.60
N GLU A 144 11.85 -2.64 10.72
CA GLU A 144 12.83 -1.57 10.98
C GLU A 144 13.04 -0.65 9.77
N SER A 145 12.62 -1.08 8.57
CA SER A 145 12.73 -0.29 7.33
C SER A 145 11.55 0.67 7.14
N PHE A 146 10.49 0.54 7.93
CA PHE A 146 9.36 1.46 7.90
C PHE A 146 9.65 2.72 8.70
N VAL A 147 9.46 3.87 8.08
CA VAL A 147 9.57 5.19 8.73
C VAL A 147 8.18 5.73 9.01
N ARG A 148 7.87 6.07 10.26
CA ARG A 148 6.64 6.78 10.60
C ARG A 148 6.77 8.26 10.22
N LEU A 149 5.85 8.74 9.40
CA LEU A 149 5.80 10.13 8.92
C LEU A 149 4.86 11.00 9.77
N PHE A 150 3.76 10.42 10.26
CA PHE A 150 2.71 11.07 11.06
C PHE A 150 2.15 10.10 12.09
#